data_AF-A0A957N8Y8-F1
#
_entry.id   AF-A0A957N8Y8-F1
#
_cell.length_a   1.000
_cell.length_b   1.000
_cell.length_c   1.000
_cell.angle_alpha   90.00
_cell.angle_beta   90.00
_cell.angle_gamma   90.00
#
_symmetry.space_group_name_H-M   'P 1'
#
loop_
_entity.id
_entity.type
_entity.pdbx_description
1 polymer ?
#
loop_
_entity_poly.entity_id
_entity_poly.type
_entity_poly.pdbx_seq_one_letter_code
_entity_poly.pdbx_strand_id
1 'polypeptide(L)'
;MTEPKTVLDWVKVGLTYLSANTRMQQEDVLEIARLLVPVDDEEGEAIMSSIAEVWFRDGLEKGREEGREEGREEGREEGREEGREEGLLQAIVQILTKKFGEISPSVHEALATYDVTRLNEALTVALDAPDLDAFMRALPRLKS
;
A
#
# COMPACT_ATOMS: atom_id res chain seq x y z
N MET A 1 -4.01 -42.43 28.34
CA MET A 1 -5.29 -42.68 27.65
C MET A 1 -5.88 -41.31 27.37
N THR A 2 -6.05 -40.92 26.11
CA THR A 2 -6.77 -39.69 25.75
C THR A 2 -8.27 -39.94 25.91
N GLU A 3 -8.98 -39.01 26.55
CA GLU A 3 -10.43 -39.06 26.65
C GLU A 3 -11.07 -39.03 25.25
N PRO A 4 -12.21 -39.72 25.05
CA PRO A 4 -12.90 -39.73 23.77
C PRO A 4 -13.46 -38.33 23.47
N LYS A 5 -13.22 -37.85 22.24
CA LYS A 5 -13.72 -36.55 21.78
C LYS A 5 -15.25 -36.50 21.75
N THR A 6 -15.82 -35.38 22.19
CA THR A 6 -17.28 -35.15 22.19
C THR A 6 -17.77 -34.65 20.83
N VAL A 7 -19.10 -34.57 20.65
CA VAL A 7 -19.69 -33.94 19.44
C VAL A 7 -19.28 -32.46 19.35
N LEU A 8 -19.15 -31.80 20.50
CA LEU A 8 -18.75 -30.40 20.60
C LEU A 8 -17.30 -30.17 20.13
N ASP A 9 -16.39 -31.12 20.36
CA ASP A 9 -15.04 -31.06 19.82
C ASP A 9 -15.01 -31.02 18.29
N TRP A 10 -15.90 -31.77 17.64
CA TRP A 10 -16.01 -31.79 16.17
C TRP A 10 -16.66 -30.51 15.64
N VAL A 11 -17.65 -29.97 16.35
CA VAL A 11 -18.28 -28.68 16.02
C VAL A 11 -17.23 -27.56 16.08
N LYS A 12 -16.41 -27.52 17.13
CA LYS A 12 -15.31 -26.55 17.27
C LYS A 12 -14.33 -26.62 16.10
N VAL A 13 -13.86 -27.82 15.76
CA VAL A 13 -12.94 -28.02 14.62
C VAL A 13 -13.58 -27.56 13.30
N GLY A 14 -14.86 -27.86 13.10
CA GLY A 14 -15.60 -27.43 11.91
C GLY A 14 -15.73 -25.92 11.80
N LEU A 15 -16.08 -25.24 12.90
CA LEU A 15 -16.20 -23.78 12.94
C LEU A 15 -14.85 -23.10 12.71
N THR A 16 -13.77 -23.59 13.34
CA THR A 16 -12.41 -23.10 13.12
C THR A 16 -12.00 -23.28 11.65
N TYR A 17 -12.26 -24.44 11.06
CA TYR A 17 -11.93 -24.72 9.66
C TYR A 17 -12.72 -23.82 8.70
N LEU A 18 -14.02 -23.66 8.92
CA LEU A 18 -14.86 -22.77 8.11
C LEU A 18 -14.35 -21.33 8.19
N SER A 19 -14.06 -20.81 9.39
CA SER A 19 -13.55 -19.44 9.54
C SER A 19 -12.18 -19.19 8.90
N ALA A 20 -11.32 -20.20 8.87
CA ALA A 20 -9.98 -20.06 8.29
C ALA A 20 -9.98 -20.15 6.76
N ASN A 21 -10.93 -20.87 6.16
CA ASN A 21 -10.83 -21.32 4.77
C ASN A 21 -12.01 -20.89 3.87
N THR A 22 -12.99 -20.15 4.39
CA THR A 22 -14.13 -19.63 3.61
C THR A 22 -14.14 -18.11 3.55
N ARG A 23 -14.79 -17.55 2.50
CA ARG A 23 -15.06 -16.10 2.36
C ARG A 23 -16.16 -15.58 3.30
N MET A 24 -16.58 -16.38 4.28
CA MET A 24 -17.66 -16.01 5.19
C MET A 24 -17.21 -14.89 6.12
N GLN A 25 -18.09 -13.96 6.44
CA GLN A 25 -17.76 -12.89 7.40
C GLN A 25 -17.67 -13.49 8.80
N GLN A 26 -16.85 -12.90 9.68
CA GLN A 26 -16.72 -13.37 11.06
C GLN A 26 -18.06 -13.33 11.80
N GLU A 27 -18.93 -12.39 11.46
CA GLU A 27 -20.30 -12.27 11.98
C GLU A 27 -21.16 -13.49 11.63
N ASP A 28 -21.04 -14.03 10.41
CA ASP A 28 -21.79 -15.21 9.96
C ASP A 28 -21.37 -16.47 10.74
N VAL A 29 -20.06 -16.62 10.98
CA VAL A 29 -19.53 -17.78 11.74
C VAL A 29 -19.95 -17.68 13.21
N LEU A 30 -19.97 -16.48 13.79
CA LEU A 30 -20.44 -16.22 15.15
C LEU A 30 -21.90 -16.59 15.32
N GLU A 31 -22.75 -16.25 14.35
CA GLU A 31 -24.16 -16.57 14.38
C GLU A 31 -24.38 -18.09 14.34
N ILE A 32 -23.65 -18.80 13.47
CA ILE A 32 -23.68 -20.26 13.40
C ILE A 32 -23.15 -20.89 14.69
N ALA A 33 -22.05 -20.37 15.26
CA ALA A 33 -21.49 -20.86 16.51
C ALA A 33 -22.48 -20.74 17.67
N ARG A 34 -23.18 -19.60 17.77
CA ARG A 34 -24.24 -19.38 18.78
C ARG A 34 -25.46 -20.30 18.58
N LEU A 35 -25.75 -20.71 17.35
CA LEU A 35 -26.84 -21.64 17.04
C LEU A 35 -26.47 -23.11 17.33
N LEU A 36 -25.19 -23.47 17.16
CA LEU A 36 -24.72 -24.86 17.31
C LEU A 36 -24.24 -25.19 18.72
N VAL A 37 -23.78 -24.19 19.46
CA VAL A 37 -23.21 -24.35 20.80
C VAL A 37 -24.08 -23.57 21.80
N PRO A 38 -24.86 -24.27 22.65
CA PRO A 38 -25.53 -23.65 23.79
C PRO A 38 -24.46 -22.97 24.67
N VAL A 39 -24.65 -21.68 24.99
CA VAL A 39 -23.67 -20.90 25.78
C VAL A 39 -24.11 -20.73 27.23
N ASP A 40 -25.08 -21.53 27.66
CA ASP A 40 -25.69 -21.51 28.98
C ASP A 40 -24.98 -22.42 30.00
N ASP A 41 -23.97 -23.17 29.56
CA ASP A 41 -23.11 -23.98 30.40
C ASP A 41 -21.61 -23.69 30.22
N GLU A 42 -20.80 -24.22 31.14
CA GLU A 42 -19.36 -23.98 31.22
C GLU A 42 -18.61 -24.52 29.97
N GLU A 43 -19.14 -25.58 29.35
CA GLU A 43 -18.57 -26.18 28.14
C GLU A 43 -18.79 -25.28 26.91
N GLY A 44 -19.99 -24.70 26.79
CA GLY A 44 -20.30 -23.70 25.77
C GLY A 44 -19.47 -22.42 25.87
N GLU A 45 -19.30 -21.89 27.09
CA GLU A 45 -18.45 -20.72 27.34
C GLU A 45 -16.97 -20.98 26.99
N ALA A 46 -16.46 -22.17 27.32
CA ALA A 46 -15.09 -22.56 27.00
C ALA A 46 -14.87 -22.68 25.49
N ILE A 47 -15.85 -23.22 24.75
CA ILE A 47 -15.80 -23.31 23.29
C ILE A 47 -15.79 -21.92 22.67
N MET A 48 -16.71 -21.04 23.07
CA MET A 48 -16.78 -19.68 22.55
C MET A 48 -15.51 -18.86 22.82
N SER A 49 -14.96 -18.96 24.03
CA SER A 49 -13.71 -18.30 24.39
C SER A 49 -12.53 -18.76 23.51
N SER A 50 -12.46 -20.07 23.23
CA SER A 50 -11.40 -20.63 22.38
C SER A 50 -11.53 -20.22 20.91
N ILE A 51 -12.75 -20.09 20.40
CA ILE A 51 -13.00 -19.60 19.04
C ILE A 51 -12.64 -18.12 18.93
N ALA A 52 -13.03 -17.32 19.94
CA ALA A 52 -12.68 -15.90 20.01
C ALA A 52 -11.17 -15.67 20.04
N GLU A 53 -10.41 -16.48 20.79
CA GLU A 53 -8.95 -16.39 20.84
C GLU A 53 -8.31 -16.68 19.48
N VAL A 54 -8.78 -17.74 18.78
CA VAL A 54 -8.28 -18.09 17.45
C VAL A 54 -8.54 -16.97 16.46
N TRP A 55 -9.73 -16.39 16.44
CA TRP A 55 -10.02 -15.29 15.52
C TRP A 55 -9.32 -13.99 15.84
N PHE A 56 -9.14 -13.69 17.13
CA PHE A 56 -8.35 -12.53 17.53
C PHE A 56 -6.90 -12.67 17.03
N ARG A 57 -6.34 -13.88 17.12
CA ARG A 57 -5.01 -14.18 16.58
C ARG A 57 -4.96 -14.08 15.06
N ASP A 58 -5.90 -14.70 14.36
CA ASP A 58 -5.97 -14.66 12.90
C ASP A 58 -6.16 -13.23 12.38
N GLY A 59 -7.00 -12.43 13.05
CA GLY A 59 -7.23 -11.03 12.70
C GLY A 59 -5.97 -10.18 12.89
N LEU A 60 -5.23 -10.39 13.98
CA LEU A 60 -3.94 -9.73 14.20
C LEU A 60 -2.90 -10.14 13.16
N GLU A 61 -2.83 -11.43 12.80
CA GLU A 61 -1.89 -11.92 11.79
C GLU A 61 -2.21 -11.33 10.42
N LYS A 62 -3.47 -11.38 9.98
CA LYS A 62 -3.93 -10.78 8.72
C LYS A 62 -3.66 -9.28 8.68
N GLY A 63 -4.06 -8.53 9.71
CA GLY A 63 -3.81 -7.09 9.74
C GLY A 63 -2.32 -6.72 9.70
N ARG A 64 -1.45 -7.57 10.27
CA ARG A 64 0.00 -7.39 10.19
C ARG A 64 0.54 -7.72 8.80
N GLU A 65 0.01 -8.74 8.13
CA GLU A 65 0.39 -9.09 6.76
C GLU A 65 -0.07 -8.03 5.77
N GLU A 66 -1.34 -7.62 5.83
CA GLU A 66 -1.94 -6.56 5.01
C GLU A 66 -1.15 -5.25 5.17
N GLY A 67 -0.94 -4.78 6.40
CA GLY A 67 -0.18 -3.55 6.63
C GLY A 67 1.28 -3.62 6.15
N ARG A 68 1.89 -4.80 6.13
CA ARG A 68 3.23 -5.00 5.57
C ARG A 68 3.21 -4.99 4.04
N GLU A 69 2.18 -5.56 3.42
CA GLU A 69 2.01 -5.59 1.98
C GLU A 69 1.71 -4.19 1.42
N GLU A 70 0.73 -3.49 2.00
CA GLU A 70 0.37 -2.12 1.67
C GLU A 70 1.59 -1.20 1.80
N GLY A 71 2.28 -1.19 2.94
CA GLY A 71 3.48 -0.35 3.12
C GLY A 71 4.62 -0.68 2.16
N ARG A 72 4.71 -1.92 1.66
CA ARG A 72 5.69 -2.29 0.63
C ARG A 72 5.27 -1.79 -0.76
N GLU A 73 3.97 -1.83 -1.06
CA GLU A 73 3.43 -1.35 -2.32
C GLU A 73 3.53 0.18 -2.43
N GLU A 74 3.06 0.90 -1.41
CA GLU A 74 3.15 2.36 -1.31
C GLU A 74 4.61 2.82 -1.42
N GLY A 75 5.52 2.26 -0.62
CA GLY A 75 6.93 2.63 -0.68
C GLY A 75 7.61 2.31 -2.02
N ARG A 76 7.11 1.31 -2.78
CA ARG A 76 7.59 1.01 -4.13
C ARG A 76 7.04 2.00 -5.15
N GLU A 77 5.82 2.47 -4.99
CA GLU A 77 5.19 3.45 -5.87
C GLU A 77 5.81 4.83 -5.67
N GLU A 78 5.89 5.31 -4.43
CA GLU A 78 6.56 6.57 -4.06
C GLU A 78 8.00 6.60 -4.56
N GLY A 79 8.79 5.56 -4.26
CA GLY A 79 10.18 5.50 -4.72
C GLY A 79 10.34 5.45 -6.25
N ARG A 80 9.33 4.94 -6.98
CA ARG A 80 9.34 4.95 -8.45
C ARG A 80 8.99 6.34 -9.00
N GLU A 81 8.10 7.06 -8.34
CA GLU A 81 7.74 8.43 -8.71
C GLU A 81 8.88 9.40 -8.44
N GLU A 82 9.41 9.42 -7.21
CA GLU A 82 10.56 10.23 -6.82
C GLU A 82 11.77 9.95 -7.73
N GLY A 83 12.12 8.68 -7.95
CA GLY A 83 13.23 8.31 -8.83
C GLY A 83 13.02 8.72 -10.29
N ARG A 84 11.77 8.82 -10.74
CA ARG A 84 11.45 9.29 -12.09
C ARG A 84 11.55 10.81 -12.18
N GLU A 85 11.09 11.55 -11.19
CA GLU A 85 11.24 13.00 -11.12
C GLU A 85 12.71 13.40 -11.07
N GLU A 86 13.49 12.80 -10.17
CA GLU A 86 14.93 13.03 -10.07
C GLU A 86 15.65 12.71 -11.39
N GLY A 87 15.31 11.57 -12.02
CA GLY A 87 15.91 11.16 -13.28
C GLY A 87 15.60 12.13 -14.44
N LEU A 88 14.36 12.60 -14.54
CA LEU A 88 13.98 13.59 -15.56
C LEU A 88 14.64 14.94 -15.30
N LEU A 89 14.66 15.42 -14.05
CA LEU A 89 15.33 16.65 -13.65
C LEU A 89 16.81 16.60 -14.05
N GLN A 90 17.52 15.52 -13.68
CA GLN A 90 18.92 15.33 -14.05
C GLN A 90 19.12 15.32 -15.56
N ALA A 91 18.25 14.65 -16.32
CA ALA A 91 18.33 14.60 -17.78
C ALA A 91 18.18 16.00 -18.41
N ILE A 92 17.20 16.79 -17.96
CA ILE A 92 16.98 18.17 -18.43
C ILE A 92 18.21 19.02 -18.13
N VAL A 93 18.70 18.98 -16.89
CA VAL A 93 19.90 19.71 -16.46
C VAL A 93 21.11 19.31 -17.30
N GLN A 94 21.32 18.03 -17.59
CA GLN A 94 22.42 17.60 -18.46
C GLN A 94 22.28 18.13 -19.89
N ILE A 95 21.08 18.10 -20.47
CA ILE A 95 20.82 18.61 -21.82
C ILE A 95 21.09 20.12 -21.89
N LEU A 96 20.52 20.88 -20.95
CA LEU A 96 20.70 22.33 -20.89
C LEU A 96 22.17 22.69 -20.68
N THR A 97 22.87 21.96 -19.79
CA THR A 97 24.29 22.19 -19.53
C THR A 97 25.14 21.95 -20.78
N LYS A 98 24.82 20.88 -21.52
CA LYS A 98 25.53 20.52 -22.75
C LYS A 98 25.26 21.49 -23.89
N LYS A 99 24.03 22.02 -23.99
CA LYS A 99 23.64 22.95 -25.07
C LYS A 99 24.07 24.39 -24.80
N PHE A 100 23.98 24.84 -23.55
CA PHE A 100 24.05 26.27 -23.21
C PHE A 100 25.17 26.61 -22.21
N GLY A 101 25.90 25.61 -21.69
CA GLY A 101 26.93 25.81 -20.67
C GLY A 101 26.35 25.82 -19.25
N GLU A 102 27.04 26.44 -18.30
CA GLU A 102 26.60 26.45 -16.90
C GLU A 102 25.18 27.02 -16.74
N ILE A 103 24.31 26.26 -16.08
CA ILE A 103 22.95 26.68 -15.77
C ILE A 103 22.94 27.32 -14.38
N SER A 104 22.20 28.41 -14.23
CA SER A 104 22.06 29.04 -12.91
C SER A 104 21.33 28.13 -11.92
N PRO A 105 21.69 28.16 -10.61
CA PRO A 105 20.99 27.42 -9.57
C PRO A 105 19.48 27.68 -9.54
N SER A 106 19.05 28.90 -9.89
CA SER A 106 17.63 29.27 -9.92
C SER A 106 16.79 28.46 -10.92
N VAL A 107 17.39 28.04 -12.05
CA VAL A 107 16.69 27.21 -13.05
C VAL A 107 16.55 25.78 -12.53
N HIS A 108 17.59 25.27 -11.86
CA HIS A 108 17.55 23.96 -11.23
C HIS A 108 16.48 23.90 -10.13
N GLU A 109 16.45 24.90 -9.24
CA GLU A 109 15.44 25.02 -8.18
C GLU A 109 14.02 25.11 -8.75
N ALA A 110 13.82 25.86 -9.84
CA ALA A 110 12.51 25.95 -10.49
C ALA A 110 12.04 24.58 -11.02
N LEU A 111 12.92 23.85 -11.71
CA LEU A 111 12.60 22.52 -12.25
C LEU A 111 12.41 21.48 -11.14
N ALA A 112 13.08 21.61 -9.99
CA ALA A 112 12.90 20.71 -8.86
C ALA A 112 11.51 20.78 -8.20
N THR A 113 10.71 21.80 -8.53
CA THR A 113 9.31 21.92 -8.05
C THR A 113 8.29 21.31 -9.01
N TYR A 114 8.73 20.75 -10.13
CA TYR A 114 7.85 20.22 -11.17
C TYR A 114 7.56 18.74 -10.95
N ASP A 115 6.30 18.36 -11.13
CA ASP A 115 5.88 16.97 -11.21
C ASP A 115 6.43 16.26 -12.47
N VAL A 116 6.34 14.94 -12.50
CA VAL A 116 6.73 14.09 -13.66
C VAL A 116 6.16 14.60 -14.99
N THR A 117 4.92 15.08 -15.02
CA THR A 117 4.27 15.51 -16.27
C THR A 117 4.95 16.74 -16.82
N ARG A 118 5.14 17.75 -15.98
CA ARG A 118 5.81 19.00 -16.33
C ARG A 118 7.28 18.79 -16.67
N LEU A 119 7.96 17.87 -15.98
CA LEU A 119 9.34 17.51 -16.31
C LEU A 119 9.44 16.88 -17.71
N ASN A 120 8.49 16.04 -18.14
CA ASN A 120 8.48 15.51 -19.51
C ASN A 120 8.25 16.61 -20.57
N GLU A 121 7.37 17.57 -20.29
CA GLU A 121 7.17 18.73 -21.16
C GLU A 121 8.44 19.58 -21.24
N ALA A 122 9.04 19.90 -20.09
CA ALA A 122 10.30 20.64 -20.00
C ALA A 122 11.44 19.90 -20.74
N LEU A 123 11.51 18.58 -20.65
CA LEU A 123 12.49 17.77 -21.41
C LEU A 123 12.32 17.96 -22.92
N THR A 124 11.08 17.93 -23.40
CA THR A 124 10.79 18.14 -24.82
C THR A 124 11.21 19.56 -25.25
N VAL A 125 10.84 20.57 -24.45
CA VAL A 125 11.22 21.96 -24.72
C VAL A 125 12.75 22.16 -24.68
N ALA A 126 13.46 21.51 -23.76
CA ALA A 126 14.91 21.61 -23.63
C ALA A 126 15.65 21.10 -24.88
N LEU A 127 15.11 20.07 -25.54
CA LEU A 127 15.67 19.52 -26.78
C LEU A 127 15.59 20.53 -27.94
N ASP A 128 14.47 21.25 -28.06
CA ASP A 128 14.21 22.15 -29.20
C ASP A 128 14.61 23.61 -28.95
N ALA A 129 14.77 24.03 -27.70
CA ALA A 129 15.07 25.43 -27.38
C ALA A 129 16.39 25.91 -28.02
N PRO A 130 16.42 27.10 -28.66
CA PRO A 130 17.65 27.65 -29.24
C PRO A 130 18.62 28.23 -28.20
N ASP A 131 18.10 28.69 -27.06
CA ASP A 131 18.85 29.27 -25.95
C ASP A 131 18.09 29.10 -24.62
N LEU A 132 18.75 29.45 -23.50
CA LEU A 132 18.19 29.31 -22.16
C LEU A 132 16.98 30.25 -21.94
N ASP A 133 16.98 31.44 -22.54
CA ASP A 133 15.88 32.40 -22.40
C ASP A 133 14.61 31.92 -23.11
N ALA A 134 14.75 31.30 -24.28
CA ALA A 134 13.66 30.66 -25.01
C ALA A 134 13.09 29.48 -24.23
N PHE A 135 13.96 28.64 -23.64
CA PHE A 135 13.54 27.56 -22.74
C PHE A 135 12.72 28.11 -21.57
N MET A 136 13.25 29.09 -20.82
CA MET A 136 12.58 29.66 -19.65
C MET A 136 11.27 30.39 -19.98
N ARG A 137 11.13 30.96 -21.18
CA ARG A 137 9.87 31.55 -21.65
C ARG A 137 8.83 30.51 -22.04
N ALA A 138 9.26 29.38 -22.56
CA ALA A 138 8.40 28.28 -22.97
C ALA A 138 7.93 27.42 -21.79
N LEU A 139 8.64 27.46 -20.65
CA LEU A 139 8.20 26.82 -19.43
C LEU A 139 6.91 27.48 -18.89
N PRO A 140 5.88 26.70 -18.53
CA PRO A 140 4.70 27.22 -17.86
C PRO A 140 5.11 27.85 -16.53
N ARG A 141 4.91 29.17 -16.39
CA ARG A 141 5.11 29.83 -15.09
C ARG A 141 4.12 29.25 -14.10
N LEU A 142 4.62 28.87 -12.91
CA LEU A 142 3.82 28.51 -11.75
C LEU A 142 2.60 29.43 -11.65
N LYS A 143 1.41 28.91 -11.94
CA LYS A 143 0.20 29.46 -11.34
C LYS A 143 0.08 28.82 -9.95
N SER A 144 0.03 29.73 -8.98
CA SER A 144 -0.33 29.55 -7.58
C SER A 144 -1.50 28.58 -7.37
#